data_AF-A0A3C1VUL7-F1
#
_entry.id   AF-A0A3C1VUL7-F1
#
_cell.length_a   1.000
_cell.length_b   1.000
_cell.length_c   1.000
_cell.angle_alpha   90.00
_cell.angle_beta   90.00
_cell.angle_gamma   90.00
#
_symmetry.space_group_name_H-M   'P 1'
#
loop_
_entity.id
_entity.type
_entity.pdbx_description
1 polymer ?
#
loop_
_entity_poly.entity_id
_entity_poly.type
_entity_poly.pdbx_seq_one_letter_code
_entity_poly.pdbx_strand_id
1 'polypeptide(L)'
;EGYLGSGYGVAGQAVFELIAELARNEGIFLDPVYTGKAFHGMVSELAKGHAGQLSGAKQVVFIHTGGLFGVFPQQEGFRFD
;
A
#
# COMPACT_ATOMS: atom_id res chain seq x y z
N GLU A 1 5.42 -13.16 -4.78
CA GLU A 1 5.90 -12.11 -5.69
C GLU A 1 4.79 -11.25 -6.35
N GLY A 2 3.50 -11.43 -6.01
CA GLY A 2 2.41 -10.78 -6.75
C GLY A 2 2.23 -9.26 -6.60
N TYR A 3 2.76 -8.63 -5.55
CA TYR A 3 2.54 -7.20 -5.24
C TYR A 3 3.78 -6.33 -5.44
N LEU A 4 4.84 -6.86 -6.05
CA LEU A 4 6.02 -6.07 -6.38
C LEU A 4 5.72 -4.98 -7.44
N GLY A 5 4.75 -5.25 -8.32
CA GLY A 5 4.48 -4.42 -9.50
C GLY A 5 5.58 -4.56 -10.55
N SER A 6 5.85 -3.49 -11.29
CA SER A 6 6.83 -3.47 -12.39
C SER A 6 8.29 -3.59 -11.96
N GLY A 7 8.58 -3.61 -10.66
CA GLY A 7 9.92 -3.80 -10.14
C GLY A 7 10.19 -3.02 -8.85
N TYR A 8 11.44 -3.13 -8.38
CA TYR A 8 11.91 -2.36 -7.23
C TYR A 8 11.90 -0.86 -7.53
N GLY A 9 11.48 -0.04 -6.56
CA GLY A 9 11.40 1.42 -6.71
C GLY A 9 10.28 1.94 -7.60
N VAL A 10 9.60 1.08 -8.38
CA VAL A 10 8.54 1.48 -9.31
C VAL A 10 7.17 1.12 -8.74
N ALA A 11 6.39 2.11 -8.33
CA ALA A 11 5.03 1.94 -7.83
C ALA A 11 4.00 2.15 -8.94
N GLY A 12 2.93 1.35 -8.95
CA GLY A 12 1.78 1.57 -9.82
C GLY A 12 0.82 2.61 -9.23
N GLN A 13 -0.05 3.18 -10.06
CA GLN A 13 -1.00 4.23 -9.65
C GLN A 13 -1.87 3.83 -8.44
N ALA A 14 -2.33 2.58 -8.39
CA ALA A 14 -3.12 2.05 -7.28
C ALA A 14 -2.43 2.13 -5.91
N VAL A 15 -1.08 2.05 -5.88
CA VAL A 15 -0.32 2.21 -4.63
C VAL A 15 -0.38 3.66 -4.16
N PHE A 16 -0.23 4.63 -5.06
CA PHE A 16 -0.32 6.05 -4.71
C PHE A 16 -1.73 6.45 -4.25
N GLU A 17 -2.76 5.96 -4.94
CA GLU A 17 -4.17 6.16 -4.57
C GLU A 17 -4.44 5.60 -3.16
N LEU A 18 -3.98 4.38 -2.87
CA LEU A 18 -4.12 3.76 -1.56
C LEU A 18 -3.36 4.53 -0.46
N ILE A 19 -2.14 5.02 -0.72
CA ILE A 19 -1.40 5.82 0.24
C ILE A 19 -2.17 7.11 0.56
N ALA A 20 -2.71 7.78 -0.47
CA ALA A 20 -3.49 9.00 -0.31
C ALA A 20 -4.80 8.74 0.48
N GLU A 21 -5.50 7.65 0.19
CA GLU A 21 -6.72 7.26 0.92
C GLU A 21 -6.42 6.96 2.39
N LEU A 22 -5.40 6.15 2.68
CA LEU A 22 -5.02 5.82 4.05
C LEU A 22 -4.59 7.07 4.83
N ALA A 23 -3.83 7.97 4.21
CA ALA A 23 -3.42 9.21 4.84
C ALA A 23 -4.62 10.13 5.13
N ARG A 24 -5.60 10.22 4.21
CA ARG A 24 -6.82 11.03 4.40
C ARG A 24 -7.72 10.47 5.51
N ASN A 25 -7.87 9.16 5.58
CA ASN A 25 -8.82 8.52 6.49
C ASN A 25 -8.23 8.29 7.89
N GLU A 26 -6.95 7.91 7.98
CA GLU A 26 -6.33 7.45 9.22
C GLU A 26 -5.12 8.31 9.67
N GLY A 27 -4.67 9.27 8.85
CA GLY A 27 -3.48 10.07 9.14
C GLY A 27 -2.17 9.28 9.09
N ILE A 28 -2.19 8.05 8.54
CA ILE A 28 -1.01 7.18 8.41
C ILE A 28 -0.43 7.30 7.00
N PHE A 29 0.86 7.63 6.93
CA PHE A 29 1.56 7.75 5.66
C PHE A 29 2.51 6.58 5.42
N LEU A 30 2.35 5.90 4.29
CA LEU A 30 3.24 4.84 3.83
C LEU A 30 4.12 5.35 2.68
N ASP A 31 5.10 4.55 2.27
CA ASP A 31 5.98 4.85 1.15
C ASP A 31 5.61 4.08 -0.12
N PRO A 32 5.93 4.60 -1.31
CA PRO A 32 5.59 3.92 -2.58
C PRO A 32 6.49 2.72 -2.88
N VAL A 33 7.64 2.59 -2.21
CA VAL A 33 8.63 1.52 -2.52
C VAL A 33 8.34 0.24 -1.76
N TYR A 34 7.97 0.31 -0.48
CA TYR A 34 7.85 -0.83 0.42
C TYR A 34 6.47 -0.91 1.09
N THR A 35 6.19 -0.02 2.03
CA THR A 35 5.07 -0.13 2.96
C THR A 35 3.74 0.08 2.25
N GLY A 36 3.66 0.96 1.25
CA GLY A 36 2.49 1.13 0.40
C GLY A 36 2.19 -0.13 -0.41
N LYS A 37 3.22 -0.78 -0.98
CA LYS A 37 3.06 -2.06 -1.72
C LYS A 37 2.63 -3.19 -0.80
N ALA A 38 3.23 -3.29 0.38
CA ALA A 38 2.89 -4.31 1.37
C ALA A 38 1.44 -4.15 1.87
N PHE A 39 1.03 -2.92 2.18
CA PHE A 39 -0.33 -2.62 2.62
C PHE A 39 -1.35 -2.86 1.50
N HIS A 40 -1.04 -2.42 0.28
CA HIS A 40 -1.85 -2.73 -0.90
C HIS A 40 -2.02 -4.24 -1.09
N GLY A 41 -0.95 -5.03 -0.90
CA GLY A 41 -1.03 -6.48 -0.93
C GLY A 41 -1.95 -7.05 0.14
N MET A 42 -1.79 -6.60 1.39
CA MET A 42 -2.62 -7.03 2.52
C MET A 42 -4.12 -6.74 2.27
N VAL A 43 -4.47 -5.51 1.90
CA VAL A 43 -5.85 -5.11 1.62
C VAL A 43 -6.41 -5.89 0.42
N SER A 44 -5.61 -6.07 -0.63
CA SER A 44 -6.02 -6.85 -1.80
C SER A 44 -6.30 -8.31 -1.46
N GLU A 45 -5.48 -8.94 -0.61
CA GLU A 45 -5.69 -10.32 -0.18
C GLU A 45 -6.90 -10.46 0.76
N LEU A 46 -7.15 -9.47 1.62
CA LEU A 46 -8.37 -9.45 2.44
C LEU A 46 -9.63 -9.29 1.58
N ALA A 47 -9.59 -8.40 0.57
CA ALA A 47 -10.71 -8.14 -0.33
C ALA A 47 -11.12 -9.36 -1.17
N LYS A 48 -10.18 -10.28 -1.46
CA LYS A 48 -10.48 -11.56 -2.14
C LYS A 48 -11.29 -12.54 -1.28
N GLY A 49 -11.46 -12.27 0.03
CA GLY A 49 -12.23 -13.11 0.94
C GLY A 49 -11.69 -14.54 0.99
N HIS A 50 -12.56 -15.52 0.71
CA HIS A 50 -12.20 -16.95 0.79
C HIS A 50 -11.11 -17.37 -0.21
N ALA A 51 -10.95 -16.63 -1.31
CA ALA A 51 -9.91 -16.87 -2.32
C ALA A 51 -8.60 -16.13 -2.03
N GLY A 52 -8.56 -15.32 -0.97
CA GLY A 52 -7.38 -14.57 -0.55
C GLY A 52 -6.45 -15.34 0.38
N GLN A 53 -5.18 -14.95 0.40
CA GLN A 53 -4.15 -15.56 1.24
C GLN A 53 -4.34 -15.28 2.74
N LEU A 54 -5.23 -14.36 3.10
CA LEU A 54 -5.60 -14.02 4.47
C LEU A 54 -7.03 -14.50 4.84
N SER A 55 -7.56 -15.48 4.11
CA SER A 55 -8.88 -16.06 4.37
C SER A 55 -9.02 -16.52 5.83
N GLY A 56 -10.12 -16.11 6.47
CA GLY A 56 -10.42 -16.42 7.88
C GLY A 56 -9.69 -15.54 8.91
N ALA A 57 -8.80 -14.63 8.49
CA ALA A 57 -8.17 -13.69 9.40
C ALA A 57 -9.22 -12.70 9.97
N LYS A 58 -9.32 -12.64 11.30
CA LYS A 58 -10.21 -11.70 12.01
C LYS A 58 -9.50 -10.45 12.51
N GLN A 59 -8.22 -10.58 12.83
CA GLN A 59 -7.37 -9.52 13.36
C GLN A 59 -6.02 -9.61 12.65
N VAL A 60 -5.61 -8.52 12.03
CA VAL A 60 -4.36 -8.44 11.27
C VAL A 60 -3.52 -7.32 11.84
N VAL A 61 -2.28 -7.62 12.18
CA VAL A 61 -1.30 -6.62 12.60
C VAL A 61 -0.43 -6.29 11.39
N PHE A 62 -0.56 -5.06 10.89
CA PHE A 62 0.33 -4.55 9.85
C PHE A 62 1.57 -3.91 10.49
N ILE A 63 2.75 -4.33 10.06
CA ILE A 63 4.01 -3.75 10.54
C ILE A 63 4.42 -2.61 9.62
N HIS A 64 4.17 -1.38 10.05
CA HIS A 64 4.61 -0.19 9.33
C HIS A 64 6.11 0.05 9.57
N THR A 65 6.94 -0.35 8.60
CA THR A 65 8.42 -0.28 8.70
C THR A 65 9.03 1.09 8.34
N GLY A 66 8.22 2.16 8.28
CA GLY A 66 8.66 3.51 7.91
C GLY A 66 8.70 3.76 6.40
N GLY A 67 9.70 4.55 5.95
CA GLY A 67 9.90 4.92 4.54
C GLY A 67 9.25 6.24 4.10
N LEU A 68 8.54 6.94 4.99
CA LEU A 68 7.73 8.13 4.72
C LEU A 68 8.35 9.11 3.72
N PHE A 69 9.62 9.48 3.89
CA PHE A 69 10.27 10.46 3.02
C PHE A 69 10.35 10.04 1.53
N GLY A 70 10.08 8.77 1.21
CA GLY A 70 9.95 8.28 -0.16
C GLY A 70 8.78 8.87 -0.95
N VAL A 71 7.80 9.52 -0.30
CA VAL A 71 6.70 10.20 -0.99
C VAL A 71 7.14 11.48 -1.72
N PHE A 72 8.11 12.21 -1.20
CA PHE A 72 8.56 13.49 -1.77
C PHE A 72 9.23 13.36 -3.15
N PRO A 73 10.19 12.44 -3.38
CA PRO A 73 10.78 12.27 -4.70
C PRO A 73 9.82 11.62 -5.72
N GLN A 74 8.72 11.00 -5.27
CA GLN A 74 7.72 10.36 -6.14
C GLN A 74 6.37 11.08 -6.12
N GLN A 75 6.36 12.37 -5.75
CA GLN A 75 5.14 13.15 -5.54
C GLN A 75 4.21 13.20 -6.76
N GLU A 76 4.78 13.12 -7.97
CA GLU A 76 4.05 13.14 -9.24
C GLU A 76 3.09 11.95 -9.40
N GLY A 77 3.28 10.87 -8.63
CA GLY A 77 2.36 9.73 -8.61
C GLY A 77 1.04 10.03 -7.89
N PHE A 78 0.98 11.07 -7.07
CA PHE A 78 -0.23 11.46 -6.34
C PHE A 78 -1.11 12.39 -7.18
N ARG A 79 -2.41 12.10 -7.22
CA ARG A 79 -3.44 12.95 -7.82
C ARG A 79 -4.35 13.44 -6.71
N PHE A 80 -4.39 14.76 -6.56
CA PHE A 80 -5.28 15.43 -5.63
C PHE A 80 -6.28 16.20 -6.49
N ASP A 81 -7.52 15.69 -6.51
CA ASP A 81 -8.67 16.44 -7.04
C ASP A 81 -9.06 17.56 -6.06
#